data_AF-A0A3D3LMU5-F1
#
_entry.id   AF-A0A3D3LMU5-F1
#
_cell.length_a   1.000
_cell.length_b   1.000
_cell.length_c   1.000
_cell.angle_alpha   90.00
_cell.angle_beta   90.00
_cell.angle_gamma   90.00
#
_symmetry.space_group_name_H-M   'P 1'
#
loop_
_entity.id
_entity.type
_entity.pdbx_description
1 polymer ?
#
loop_
_entity_poly.entity_id
_entity_poly.type
_entity_poly.pdbx_seq_one_letter_code
_entity_poly.pdbx_strand_id
1 'polypeptide(L)'
;MAWFKRKSELIKTDEPKKGVSDGSWIKCEKCGELMHKKQWESNFYTCIKCGFHFRIGSDEYIKILLDDDTFKEFDKKMRSVDPLNFSDTKPYKSRIEETISKTGLYDAIKTGTGKL
;
A
#
# COMPACT_ATOMS: atom_id res chain seq x y z
N MET A 1 -24.85 50.17 24.49
CA MET A 1 -24.78 48.86 25.19
C MET A 1 -24.25 47.80 24.24
N ALA A 2 -22.93 47.58 24.20
CA ALA A 2 -22.33 46.55 23.36
C ALA A 2 -22.23 45.23 24.14
N TRP A 3 -23.36 44.55 24.30
CA TRP A 3 -23.54 43.33 25.12
C TRP A 3 -22.79 42.10 24.55
N PHE A 4 -22.24 42.16 23.33
CA PHE A 4 -21.70 40.98 22.63
C PHE A 4 -20.21 41.03 22.28
N LYS A 5 -19.39 41.87 22.91
CA LYS A 5 -17.93 41.76 22.75
C LYS A 5 -17.32 40.88 23.83
N ARG A 6 -16.88 39.68 23.44
CA ARG A 6 -16.04 38.80 24.28
C ARG A 6 -14.80 39.56 24.73
N LYS A 7 -14.51 39.51 26.03
CA LYS A 7 -13.49 40.35 26.71
C LYS A 7 -12.09 39.70 26.75
N SER A 8 -11.94 38.43 26.38
CA SER A 8 -10.64 37.77 26.27
C SER A 8 -10.72 36.46 25.48
N GLU A 9 -9.68 36.18 24.69
CA GLU A 9 -9.43 34.89 24.04
C GLU A 9 -8.88 33.90 25.07
N LEU A 10 -9.76 33.33 25.91
CA LEU A 10 -9.37 32.37 26.95
C LEU A 10 -9.23 30.91 26.46
N ILE A 11 -9.52 30.65 25.19
CA ILE A 11 -9.39 29.30 24.60
C ILE A 11 -8.21 29.35 23.63
N LYS A 12 -7.00 29.13 24.14
CA LYS A 12 -5.88 28.73 23.30
C LYS A 12 -6.03 27.24 23.02
N THR A 13 -6.54 26.89 21.84
CA THR A 13 -6.40 25.53 21.31
C THR A 13 -4.94 25.33 20.90
N ASP A 14 -4.08 25.11 21.88
CA ASP A 14 -2.67 24.70 21.71
C ASP A 14 -2.55 23.17 21.57
N GLU A 15 -3.61 22.49 21.15
CA GLU A 15 -3.48 21.11 20.71
C GLU A 15 -3.16 21.12 19.21
N PRO A 16 -1.99 20.61 18.79
CA PRO A 16 -1.77 20.37 17.38
C PRO A 16 -2.91 19.46 16.93
N LYS A 17 -3.71 19.91 15.96
CA LYS A 17 -4.68 19.05 15.28
C LYS A 17 -3.94 17.76 14.99
N LYS A 18 -4.29 16.66 15.69
CA LYS A 18 -3.73 15.34 15.42
C LYS A 18 -3.94 15.14 13.93
N GLY A 19 -2.87 15.28 13.15
CA GLY A 19 -2.91 15.12 11.71
C GLY A 19 -3.54 13.77 11.49
N VAL A 20 -4.71 13.74 10.85
CA VAL A 20 -5.31 12.49 10.42
C VAL A 20 -4.21 11.80 9.63
N SER A 21 -3.76 10.65 10.11
CA SER A 21 -2.67 9.90 9.48
C SER A 21 -2.97 9.77 7.99
N ASP A 22 -2.09 10.30 7.14
CA ASP A 22 -2.21 10.45 5.68
C ASP A 22 -2.41 9.14 4.87
N GLY A 23 -2.84 8.06 5.53
CA GLY A 23 -3.05 6.74 4.90
C GLY A 23 -4.33 6.04 5.33
N SER A 24 -5.26 6.69 6.03
CA SER A 24 -6.50 6.05 6.50
C SER A 24 -7.60 5.98 5.43
N TRP A 25 -7.48 6.73 4.34
CA TRP A 25 -8.52 6.85 3.30
C TRP A 25 -7.97 6.49 1.93
N ILE A 26 -8.77 5.77 1.16
CA ILE A 26 -8.44 5.29 -0.19
C ILE A 26 -9.56 5.72 -1.13
N LYS A 27 -9.18 6.33 -2.25
CA LYS A 27 -10.11 6.74 -3.29
C LYS A 27 -10.16 5.67 -4.38
N CYS A 28 -11.36 5.28 -4.80
CA CYS A 28 -11.52 4.39 -5.94
C CYS A 28 -11.24 5.11 -7.26
N GLU A 29 -10.37 4.53 -8.10
CA GLU A 29 -10.05 5.05 -9.43
C GLU A 29 -11.23 4.98 -10.41
N LYS A 30 -12.15 4.02 -10.22
CA LYS A 30 -13.30 3.81 -11.11
C LYS A 30 -14.50 4.71 -10.77
N CYS A 31 -14.91 4.76 -9.50
CA CYS A 31 -16.14 5.46 -9.10
C CYS A 31 -15.90 6.70 -8.24
N GLY A 32 -14.66 6.98 -7.84
CA GLY A 32 -14.31 8.15 -7.03
C GLY A 32 -14.70 8.07 -5.55
N GLU A 33 -15.28 6.95 -5.10
CA GLU A 33 -15.71 6.77 -3.71
C GLU A 33 -14.52 6.77 -2.76
N LEU A 34 -14.69 7.43 -1.60
CA LEU A 34 -13.68 7.49 -0.54
C LEU A 34 -14.01 6.41 0.50
N MET A 35 -13.08 5.49 0.74
CA MET A 35 -13.27 4.38 1.67
C MET A 35 -12.19 4.40 2.75
N HIS A 36 -12.52 3.93 3.95
CA HIS A 36 -11.54 3.76 5.01
C HIS A 36 -10.67 2.52 4.73
N LYS A 37 -9.35 2.64 4.92
CA LYS A 37 -8.37 1.60 4.58
C LYS A 37 -8.67 0.25 5.23
N LYS A 38 -9.06 0.24 6.51
CA LYS A 38 -9.44 -1.00 7.22
C LYS A 38 -10.64 -1.71 6.58
N GLN A 39 -11.62 -0.95 6.10
CA GLN A 39 -12.83 -1.49 5.47
C GLN A 39 -12.53 -2.01 4.05
N TRP A 40 -11.58 -1.35 3.36
CA TRP A 40 -11.07 -1.80 2.07
C TRP A 40 -10.26 -3.10 2.19
N GLU A 41 -9.38 -3.20 3.19
CA GLU A 41 -8.63 -4.43 3.51
C GLU A 41 -9.56 -5.59 3.87
N SER A 42 -10.57 -5.36 4.72
CA SER A 42 -11.56 -6.39 5.06
C SER A 42 -12.43 -6.84 3.89
N ASN A 43 -12.55 -6.00 2.86
CA ASN A 43 -13.30 -6.30 1.64
C ASN A 43 -12.37 -6.83 0.51
N PHE A 44 -11.26 -7.48 0.89
CA PHE A 44 -10.29 -8.08 -0.03
C PHE A 44 -9.79 -7.10 -1.10
N TYR A 45 -9.57 -5.85 -0.70
CA TYR A 45 -9.07 -4.79 -1.57
C TYR A 45 -9.98 -4.51 -2.78
N THR A 46 -11.29 -4.71 -2.62
CA THR A 46 -12.29 -4.38 -3.64
C THR A 46 -13.12 -3.17 -3.22
N CYS A 47 -13.58 -2.38 -4.20
CA CYS A 47 -14.45 -1.25 -3.94
C CYS A 47 -15.83 -1.72 -3.50
N ILE A 48 -16.26 -1.24 -2.33
CA ILE A 48 -17.52 -1.61 -1.69
C ILE A 48 -18.74 -1.15 -2.51
N LYS A 49 -18.59 -0.05 -3.26
CA LYS A 49 -19.67 0.55 -4.05
C LYS A 49 -19.80 -0.05 -5.45
N CYS A 50 -18.67 -0.31 -6.12
CA CYS A 50 -18.68 -0.66 -7.55
C CYS A 50 -18.01 -1.99 -7.89
N GLY A 51 -17.49 -2.73 -6.91
CA GLY A 51 -16.82 -4.02 -7.11
C GLY A 51 -15.50 -3.94 -7.87
N PHE A 52 -14.90 -2.75 -8.02
CA PHE A 52 -13.60 -2.59 -8.68
C PHE A 52 -12.49 -3.26 -7.86
N HIS A 53 -11.68 -4.08 -8.53
CA HIS A 53 -10.54 -4.76 -7.91
C HIS A 53 -9.30 -3.87 -8.02
N PHE A 54 -8.70 -3.56 -6.89
CA PHE A 54 -7.48 -2.78 -6.86
C PHE A 54 -6.27 -3.66 -7.12
N ARG A 55 -5.19 -3.05 -7.62
CA ARG A 55 -3.90 -3.73 -7.72
C ARG A 55 -3.33 -3.89 -6.31
N ILE A 56 -3.09 -5.14 -5.93
CA ILE A 56 -2.44 -5.50 -4.67
C ILE A 56 -1.14 -6.27 -4.95
N GLY A 57 -0.27 -6.34 -3.94
CA GLY A 57 0.98 -7.08 -4.01
C GLY A 57 0.79 -8.58 -3.81
N SER A 58 1.88 -9.31 -3.99
CA SER A 58 1.89 -10.77 -3.81
C SER A 58 1.63 -11.17 -2.36
N ASP A 59 2.11 -10.40 -1.38
CA ASP A 59 1.92 -10.68 0.04
C ASP A 59 0.45 -10.60 0.45
N GLU A 60 -0.29 -9.62 -0.08
CA GLU A 60 -1.73 -9.51 0.16
C GLU A 60 -2.46 -10.71 -0.44
N TYR A 61 -2.15 -11.11 -1.68
CA TYR A 61 -2.76 -12.30 -2.29
C TYR A 61 -2.49 -13.57 -1.49
N ILE A 62 -1.25 -13.75 -1.00
CA ILE A 62 -0.87 -14.90 -0.18
C ILE A 62 -1.75 -14.99 1.08
N LYS A 63 -2.01 -13.86 1.76
CA LYS A 63 -2.85 -13.80 2.96
C LYS A 63 -4.34 -14.02 2.69
N ILE A 64 -4.81 -13.65 1.49
CA ILE A 64 -6.21 -13.85 1.11
C ILE A 64 -6.47 -15.31 0.76
N LEU A 65 -5.50 -15.94 0.11
CA LEU A 65 -5.62 -17.31 -0.36
C LEU A 65 -5.31 -18.29 0.78
N LEU A 66 -4.13 -18.22 1.38
CA LEU A 66 -3.63 -19.26 2.28
C LEU A 66 -3.99 -18.99 3.74
N ASP A 67 -4.05 -20.06 4.53
CA ASP A 67 -4.17 -20.00 5.99
C ASP A 67 -2.99 -19.24 6.63
N ASP A 68 -3.29 -18.49 7.69
CA ASP A 68 -2.32 -17.75 8.48
C ASP A 68 -1.15 -18.65 8.93
N ASP A 69 0.08 -18.13 8.80
CA ASP A 69 1.34 -18.80 9.18
C ASP A 69 1.66 -20.13 8.47
N THR A 70 0.95 -20.47 7.39
CA THR A 70 1.24 -21.71 6.64
C THR A 70 2.16 -21.52 5.44
N PHE A 71 2.31 -20.28 4.95
CA PHE A 71 3.09 -19.99 3.75
C PHE A 71 4.60 -20.12 3.99
N LYS A 72 5.25 -20.99 3.21
CA LYS A 72 6.69 -21.16 3.14
C LYS A 72 7.18 -20.72 1.76
N GLU A 73 7.83 -19.56 1.73
CA GLU A 73 8.43 -18.97 0.52
C GLU A 73 9.64 -19.79 0.06
N PHE A 74 9.74 -20.03 -1.24
CA PHE A 74 10.92 -20.59 -1.90
C PHE A 74 11.75 -19.48 -2.55
N ASP A 75 13.06 -19.72 -2.68
CA ASP A 75 13.95 -18.90 -3.51
C ASP A 75 13.93 -17.39 -3.23
N LYS A 76 13.72 -17.00 -1.97
CA LYS A 76 13.60 -15.59 -1.52
C LYS A 76 14.73 -14.66 -1.97
N LYS A 77 15.91 -15.20 -2.27
CA LYS A 77 17.12 -14.44 -2.69
C LYS A 77 17.39 -14.53 -4.20
N MET A 78 16.53 -15.19 -4.96
CA MET A 78 16.64 -15.28 -6.41
C MET A 78 16.46 -13.90 -7.02
N ARG A 79 17.38 -13.52 -7.91
CA ARG A 79 17.36 -12.23 -8.59
C ARG A 79 17.73 -12.43 -10.05
N SER A 80 17.15 -11.60 -10.90
CA SER A 80 17.50 -11.55 -12.31
C SER A 80 18.96 -11.11 -12.49
N VAL A 81 19.64 -11.75 -13.43
CA VAL A 81 20.98 -11.36 -13.90
C VAL A 81 20.89 -10.85 -15.33
N ASP A 82 21.91 -10.14 -15.79
CA ASP A 82 21.99 -9.57 -17.13
C ASP A 82 23.04 -10.29 -17.98
N PRO A 83 22.72 -11.46 -18.57
CA PRO A 83 23.66 -12.21 -19.41
C PRO A 83 23.89 -11.55 -20.77
N LEU A 84 22.95 -10.72 -21.23
CA LEU A 84 22.98 -10.06 -22.53
C LEU A 84 23.71 -8.70 -22.49
N ASN A 85 24.10 -8.23 -21.30
CA ASN A 85 24.58 -6.88 -21.05
C ASN A 85 23.66 -5.82 -21.69
N PHE A 86 22.36 -6.00 -21.51
CA PHE A 86 21.36 -5.21 -22.20
C PHE A 86 21.33 -3.77 -21.68
N SER A 87 21.44 -2.82 -22.61
CA SER A 87 21.35 -1.39 -22.33
C SER A 87 20.31 -0.74 -23.23
N ASP A 88 19.32 -0.13 -22.61
CA ASP A 88 18.38 0.80 -23.24
C ASP A 88 18.66 2.20 -22.65
N THR A 89 17.64 3.00 -22.28
CA THR A 89 17.81 4.31 -21.63
C THR A 89 18.58 4.26 -20.31
N LYS A 90 18.51 3.11 -19.62
CA LYS A 90 19.28 2.79 -18.41
C LYS A 90 19.79 1.35 -18.54
N PRO A 91 21.01 1.03 -18.07
CA PRO A 91 21.49 -0.34 -18.04
C PRO A 91 20.52 -1.26 -17.28
N TYR A 92 20.27 -2.47 -17.78
CA TYR A 92 19.29 -3.38 -17.17
C TYR A 92 19.61 -3.68 -15.69
N LYS A 93 20.89 -3.86 -15.36
CA LYS A 93 21.36 -4.02 -13.97
C LYS A 93 20.90 -2.87 -13.04
N SER A 94 21.00 -1.63 -13.50
CA SER A 94 20.56 -0.47 -12.72
C SER A 94 19.04 -0.43 -12.52
N ARG A 95 18.26 -0.89 -13.52
CA ARG A 95 16.80 -1.00 -13.40
C ARG A 95 16.40 -2.05 -12.36
N ILE A 96 17.14 -3.17 -12.31
CA ILE A 96 16.92 -4.22 -11.31
C ILE A 96 17.13 -3.65 -9.90
N GLU A 97 18.27 -3.00 -9.64
CA GLU A 97 18.58 -2.42 -8.32
C GLU A 97 17.57 -1.32 -7.92
N GLU A 98 17.20 -0.45 -8.85
CA GLU A 98 16.19 0.59 -8.62
C GLU A 98 14.80 -0.01 -8.32
N THR A 99 14.44 -1.11 -8.98
CA THR A 99 13.15 -1.78 -8.75
C THR A 99 13.15 -2.48 -7.39
N ILE A 100 14.21 -3.23 -7.07
CA ILE A 100 14.35 -3.93 -5.78
C ILE A 100 14.29 -2.93 -4.62
N SER A 101 14.95 -1.77 -4.74
CA SER A 101 14.92 -0.74 -3.70
C SER A 101 13.53 -0.09 -3.53
N LYS A 102 12.76 0.05 -4.61
CA LYS A 102 11.39 0.61 -4.55
C LYS A 102 10.36 -0.38 -4.02
N THR A 103 10.44 -1.65 -4.43
CA THR A 103 9.41 -2.65 -4.11
C THR A 103 9.77 -3.49 -2.90
N GLY A 104 11.05 -3.58 -2.54
CA GLY A 104 11.58 -4.53 -1.55
C GLY A 104 11.55 -5.99 -2.03
N LEU A 105 11.20 -6.23 -3.30
CA LEU A 105 11.08 -7.56 -3.89
C LEU A 105 12.23 -7.82 -4.86
N TYR A 106 12.81 -9.03 -4.81
CA TYR A 106 13.90 -9.43 -5.69
C TYR A 106 13.46 -9.77 -7.11
N ASP A 107 12.20 -10.17 -7.28
CA ASP A 107 11.60 -10.49 -8.57
C ASP A 107 10.09 -10.19 -8.57
N ALA A 108 9.47 -10.26 -9.74
CA ALA A 108 8.03 -10.03 -9.95
C ALA A 108 7.15 -11.21 -9.49
N ILE A 109 7.75 -12.34 -9.09
CA ILE A 109 7.06 -13.57 -8.69
C ILE A 109 7.51 -13.95 -7.27
N LYS A 110 6.54 -14.42 -6.48
CA LYS A 110 6.80 -15.17 -5.25
C LYS A 110 6.31 -16.59 -5.43
N THR A 111 7.13 -17.55 -5.05
CA THR A 111 6.79 -18.97 -5.07
C THR A 111 6.85 -19.52 -3.66
N GLY A 112 6.07 -20.57 -3.39
CA GLY A 112 6.01 -21.15 -2.06
C GLY A 112 4.96 -22.24 -1.97
N THR A 113 4.86 -22.82 -0.78
CA THR A 113 3.81 -23.79 -0.41
C THR A 113 3.05 -23.29 0.79
N GLY A 114 1.77 -23.61 0.87
CA GLY A 114 0.91 -23.27 2.01
C GLY A 114 -0.30 -24.19 2.06
N LYS A 115 -1.17 -23.95 3.04
CA LYS A 115 -2.45 -24.67 3.19
C LYS A 115 -3.61 -23.71 2.92
N LEU A 116 -4.71 -24.29 2.47
CA LEU A 116 -5.99 -23.68 2.10
C LEU A 116 -7.09 -24.37 2.89
#